data_AF-A0A2E7F564-F1
#
_entry.id   AF-A0A2E7F564-F1
#
_cell.length_a   1.000
_cell.length_b   1.000
_cell.length_c   1.000
_cell.angle_alpha   90.00
_cell.angle_beta   90.00
_cell.angle_gamma   90.00
#
_symmetry.space_group_name_H-M   'P 1'
#
loop_
_entity.id
_entity.type
_entity.pdbx_description
1 polymer ?
#
loop_
_entity_poly.entity_id
_entity_poly.type
_entity_poly.pdbx_seq_one_letter_code
_entity_poly.pdbx_strand_id
1 'polypeptide(L)' 'MAYSFEQFCADNRAAYAKNDKADLEIIRLNLERLIQKNPEFVDEHCGPGADDGVVELYEDQDRGFLVYAHGYK' A
#
# COMPACT_ATOMS: atom_id res chain seq x y z
N MET A 1 -15.25 -6.95 7.33
CA MET A 1 -14.17 -6.10 7.88
C MET A 1 -13.46 -5.46 6.71
N ALA A 2 -13.14 -4.18 6.81
CA ALA A 2 -12.31 -3.50 5.80
C ALA A 2 -10.93 -4.17 5.73
N TYR A 3 -10.32 -4.19 4.56
CA TYR A 3 -8.93 -4.63 4.41
C TYR A 3 -8.04 -3.46 4.83
N SER A 4 -7.43 -3.55 6.01
CA SER A 4 -6.69 -2.43 6.58
C SER A 4 -5.32 -2.24 5.91
N PHE A 5 -4.74 -1.07 6.07
CA PHE A 5 -3.41 -0.76 5.55
C PHE A 5 -2.32 -1.63 6.19
N GLU A 6 -2.45 -1.94 7.47
CA GLU A 6 -1.52 -2.84 8.18
C GLU A 6 -1.58 -4.26 7.62
N GLN A 7 -2.79 -4.74 7.28
CA GLN A 7 -2.96 -6.05 6.65
C GLN A 7 -2.35 -6.05 5.24
N PHE A 8 -2.51 -4.98 4.47
CA PHE A 8 -1.85 -4.81 3.18
C PHE A 8 -0.32 -4.89 3.31
N CYS A 9 0.28 -4.18 4.27
CA CYS A 9 1.73 -4.24 4.50
C CYS A 9 2.20 -5.63 4.91
N ALA A 10 1.46 -6.33 5.78
CA ALA A 10 1.79 -7.69 6.20
C ALA A 10 1.71 -8.70 5.03
N ASP A 11 0.65 -8.62 4.22
CA ASP A 11 0.46 -9.51 3.07
C ASP A 11 1.51 -9.26 1.97
N ASN A 12 1.90 -8.00 1.75
CA ASN A 12 3.00 -7.67 0.83
C ASN A 12 4.35 -8.15 1.33
N ARG A 13 4.63 -8.05 2.63
CA ARG A 13 5.85 -8.64 3.22
C ARG A 13 5.87 -10.15 3.01
N ALA A 14 4.73 -10.82 3.13
CA ALA A 14 4.59 -12.25 2.87
C ALA A 14 4.73 -12.63 1.38
N ALA A 15 4.50 -11.68 0.46
CA ALA A 15 4.69 -11.87 -0.98
C ALA A 15 6.18 -11.94 -1.40
N TYR A 16 7.12 -11.65 -0.50
CA TYR A 16 8.56 -11.81 -0.75
C TYR A 16 8.96 -13.28 -0.72
N ALA A 17 9.52 -13.76 -1.85
CA ALA A 17 10.07 -15.10 -1.96
C ALA A 17 11.44 -15.22 -1.24
N LYS A 18 11.96 -16.46 -1.16
CA LYS A 18 13.26 -16.78 -0.53
C LYS A 18 14.48 -16.01 -1.07
N ASN A 19 14.38 -15.44 -2.27
CA ASN A 19 15.46 -14.71 -2.94
C ASN A 19 15.23 -13.18 -2.95
N ASP A 20 14.44 -12.67 -2.00
CA ASP A 20 14.10 -11.25 -1.84
C ASP A 20 13.42 -10.60 -3.06
N LYS A 21 12.86 -11.44 -3.96
CA LYS A 21 11.99 -10.98 -5.04
C LYS A 21 10.55 -11.13 -4.60
N ALA A 22 9.81 -10.02 -4.61
CA ALA A 22 8.39 -10.06 -4.41
C ALA A 22 7.64 -10.59 -5.63
N ASP A 23 6.54 -11.29 -5.39
CA ASP A 23 5.55 -11.58 -6.42
C ASP A 23 4.71 -10.31 -6.70
N LEU A 24 4.99 -9.65 -7.82
CA LEU A 24 4.34 -8.41 -8.21
C LEU A 24 2.84 -8.58 -8.48
N GLU A 25 2.40 -9.76 -8.91
CA GLU A 25 0.97 -10.00 -9.15
C GLU A 25 0.22 -10.10 -7.82
N ILE A 26 0.82 -10.72 -6.80
CA ILE A 26 0.26 -10.72 -5.44
C ILE A 26 0.16 -9.29 -4.89
N ILE A 27 1.23 -8.50 -5.03
CA ILE A 27 1.21 -7.09 -4.58
C ILE A 27 0.10 -6.30 -5.28
N ARG A 28 -0.07 -6.47 -6.61
CA ARG A 28 -1.13 -5.80 -7.36
C ARG A 28 -2.53 -6.16 -6.83
N LEU A 29 -2.77 -7.44 -6.57
CA LEU A 29 -4.05 -7.92 -6.03
C LEU A 29 -4.33 -7.39 -4.62
N ASN A 30 -3.29 -7.33 -3.77
CA ASN A 30 -3.41 -6.75 -2.43
C ASN A 30 -3.74 -5.25 -2.50
N LEU A 31 -3.10 -4.51 -3.41
CA LEU A 31 -3.37 -3.09 -3.61
C LEU A 31 -4.79 -2.85 -4.11
N GLU A 32 -5.24 -3.61 -5.12
CA GLU A 32 -6.61 -3.55 -5.61
C GLU A 32 -7.61 -3.83 -4.47
N ARG A 33 -7.31 -4.83 -3.64
CA ARG A 33 -8.14 -5.17 -2.48
C ARG A 33 -8.19 -4.04 -1.45
N LEU A 34 -7.07 -3.37 -1.18
CA LEU A 34 -7.02 -2.19 -0.29
C LEU A 34 -7.91 -1.07 -0.80
N ILE A 35 -7.73 -0.67 -2.06
CA ILE A 35 -8.50 0.41 -2.67
C ILE A 35 -10.01 0.09 -2.69
N GLN A 36 -10.39 -1.14 -3.04
CA GLN A 36 -11.80 -1.52 -3.13
C GLN A 36 -12.48 -1.74 -1.77
N LYS A 37 -11.74 -2.21 -0.76
CA LYS A 37 -12.31 -2.60 0.54
C LYS A 37 -12.07 -1.56 1.64
N ASN A 38 -11.30 -0.52 1.37
CA ASN A 38 -11.00 0.56 2.30
C ASN A 38 -11.09 1.94 1.62
N PRO A 39 -12.30 2.41 1.26
CA PRO A 39 -12.48 3.71 0.62
C PRO A 39 -12.05 4.88 1.52
N GLU A 40 -12.12 4.73 2.84
CA GLU A 40 -11.67 5.74 3.81
C GLU A 40 -10.16 5.99 3.70
N PHE A 41 -9.35 4.93 3.53
CA PHE A 41 -7.91 5.06 3.28
C PHE A 41 -7.62 5.87 1.99
N VAL A 42 -8.40 5.66 0.93
CA VAL A 42 -8.22 6.39 -0.33
C VAL A 42 -8.60 7.85 -0.17
N ASP A 43 -9.68 8.15 0.54
CA ASP A 43 -10.10 9.54 0.79
C ASP A 43 -9.09 10.29 1.67
N GLU A 44 -8.55 9.63 2.69
CA GLU A 44 -7.54 10.20 3.60
C GLU A 44 -6.23 10.55 2.88
N HIS A 45 -5.71 9.64 2.06
CA HIS A 45 -4.36 9.79 1.48
C HIS A 45 -4.33 10.25 0.02
N CYS A 46 -5.43 10.10 -0.70
CA CYS A 46 -5.53 10.45 -2.12
C CYS A 46 -6.79 11.27 -2.45
N GLY A 47 -7.60 11.64 -1.47
CA GLY A 47 -8.81 12.43 -1.66
C GLY A 47 -8.54 13.92 -1.87
N PRO A 48 -9.59 14.74 -2.07
CA PRO A 48 -9.46 16.17 -2.34
C PRO A 48 -8.72 16.96 -1.24
N GLY A 49 -8.75 16.45 -0.01
CA GLY A 49 -8.09 17.04 1.15
C GLY A 49 -6.64 16.58 1.36
N ALA A 50 -6.18 15.54 0.66
CA ALA A 50 -4.84 14.98 0.83
C ALA A 50 -3.75 15.95 0.36
N ASP A 51 -2.51 15.73 0.82
CA ASP A 51 -1.35 16.53 0.41
C ASP A 51 -1.03 16.34 -1.08
N ASP A 52 -0.49 17.38 -1.70
CA ASP A 52 -0.04 17.35 -3.09
C ASP A 52 1.38 16.77 -3.19
N GLY A 53 1.65 16.01 -4.24
CA GLY A 53 2.94 15.33 -4.45
C GLY A 53 3.03 13.94 -3.80
N VAL A 54 4.27 13.49 -3.57
CA VAL A 54 4.57 12.14 -3.07
C VAL A 54 4.69 12.16 -1.55
N VAL A 55 3.81 11.43 -0.87
CA VAL A 55 3.79 11.26 0.58
C VAL A 55 4.16 9.83 0.94
N GLU A 56 5.15 9.66 1.81
CA GLU A 56 5.52 8.34 2.34
C GLU A 56 4.52 7.90 3.41
N LEU A 57 3.91 6.73 3.20
CA LEU A 57 2.95 6.14 4.13
C LEU A 57 3.58 5.06 5.01
N TYR A 58 4.56 4.34 4.46
CA TYR A 58 5.15 3.18 5.13
C TYR A 58 6.51 2.81 4.54
N GLU A 59 7.42 2.39 5.42
CA GLU A 59 8.69 1.76 5.07
C GLU A 59 8.79 0.40 5.76
N ASP A 60 9.05 -0.66 4.98
CA ASP A 60 9.34 -1.98 5.52
C ASP A 60 10.82 -2.11 5.89
N GLN A 61 11.12 -2.08 7.18
CA GLN A 61 12.50 -2.22 7.67
C GLN A 61 13.11 -3.62 7.39
N ASP A 62 12.26 -4.64 7.16
CA ASP A 62 12.71 -6.02 6.94
C ASP A 62 13.02 -6.33 5.46
N ARG A 63 12.13 -5.97 4.54
CA ARG A 63 12.26 -6.25 3.09
C ARG A 63 12.58 -5.02 2.25
N GLY A 64 12.58 -3.83 2.84
CA GLY A 64 13.02 -2.59 2.18
C GLY A 64 12.04 -2.01 1.16
N PHE A 65 10.75 -2.37 1.21
CA PHE A 65 9.75 -1.75 0.33
C PHE A 65 9.10 -0.54 0.99
N LEU A 66 8.74 0.42 0.15
CA LEU A 66 8.09 1.65 0.56
C LEU A 66 6.70 1.72 -0.06
N VAL A 67 5.77 2.32 0.67
CA VAL A 67 4.44 2.64 0.16
C VAL A 67 4.28 4.15 0.16
N TYR A 68 3.97 4.69 -1.00
CA TYR A 68 3.74 6.12 -1.21
C TYR A 68 2.30 6.37 -1.65
N ALA A 69 1.70 7.45 -1.16
CA ALA A 69 0.56 8.09 -1.80
C ALA A 69 1.06 9.18 -2.73
N HIS A 70 0.45 9.26 -3.92
CA HIS A 70 0.76 10.32 -4.87
C HIS A 70 -0.52 11.05 -5.22
N GLY A 71 -0.67 12.24 -4.65
CA GLY A 71 -1.72 13.18 -5.01
C GLY A 71 -1.22 14.13 -6.10
N TYR A 72 -2.10 14.43 -7.06
CA TYR A 72 -1.89 15.53 -8.00
C TYR A 72 -3.08 16.48 -7.90
N LYS A 73 -2.82 17.76 -7.64
CA LYS A 73 -3.84 18.82 -7.65
C LYS A 73 -3.84 19.66 -8.93
#